data_AF-A0A6F8XXZ2-F1
#
_entry.id   AF-A0A6F8XXZ2-F1
#
_cell.length_a   1.000
_cell.length_b   1.000
_cell.length_c   1.000
_cell.angle_alpha   90.00
_cell.angle_beta   90.00
_cell.angle_gamma   90.00
#
_symmetry.space_group_name_H-M   'P 1'
#
loop_
_entity.id
_entity.type
_entity.pdbx_description
1 polymer ?
#
loop_
_entity_poly.entity_id
_entity_poly.type
_entity_poly.pdbx_seq_one_letter_code
_entity_poly.pdbx_strand_id
1 'polypeptide(L)'
;MVPAVGRAGPARLTAGFEQFGRLDLWDHQQVHGDLRPLSSAELISLAEQIKLTGRGGAAFPFARKVRAVIDSAMRQEKPIVVVVNATEGEPAAWKDKVLLARAPHLILDGASLAAWALEAEEIVIGVEKDHVGHESLRQALAERRMPAPTRIVGVPHRFISGEGGALVRGINGEAHIPPGRKIRSSDSGVDGLPTLLSNAETYAQLAFAASLGPYDYAAVGTAKEPGTVLLTITANGKPSVVEAPTGVPLKEVLRMCGTNPGQGLLLGGYHGKWITAEAASRAEISRESLTEVGGTLGAGIMIPLPEDTCPLGEVERVMHYMAAESAGQCGPCRLGLPDLARTVSKLVQGGGGQAAVRAAAGVVKGRGACSHPDGTSRFALSALEVFAEDIATHAYSEGCGRPVKGVLPLSSSPETEGTTGGVGKLVVDWTRCDGHGLCAHLVPELIRLDGNGYPAIADTPSRPGWRRMPGALWTCARASRSGSPASRQVASAARRRNPSAGRQNRSARG
;
A
#
# COMPACT_ATOMS: atom_id res chain seq x y z
N MET A 1 -1.50 17.84 -6.02
CA MET A 1 -1.41 18.90 -4.99
C MET A 1 -1.06 18.21 -3.68
N VAL A 2 -0.09 18.73 -2.93
CA VAL A 2 0.32 18.19 -1.62
C VAL A 2 -0.74 18.57 -0.58
N PRO A 3 -1.18 17.68 0.33
CA PRO A 3 -2.17 17.99 1.34
C PRO A 3 -1.67 19.03 2.36
N ALA A 4 -2.59 19.56 3.15
CA ALA A 4 -2.24 20.42 4.27
C ALA A 4 -1.36 19.66 5.27
N VAL A 5 -0.35 20.36 5.81
CA VAL A 5 0.56 19.82 6.82
C VAL A 5 0.39 20.60 8.11
N GLY A 6 0.17 19.90 9.22
CA GLY A 6 0.06 20.46 10.56
C GLY A 6 1.03 19.80 11.54
N ARG A 7 1.02 20.28 12.79
CA ARG A 7 1.84 19.75 13.88
C ARG A 7 1.13 19.87 15.22
N ALA A 8 1.25 18.86 16.07
CA ALA A 8 0.70 18.81 17.43
C ALA A 8 1.76 19.07 18.52
N GLY A 9 2.91 19.63 18.14
CA GLY A 9 4.06 19.87 19.02
C GLY A 9 5.16 20.63 18.29
N PRO A 10 6.40 20.64 18.82
CA PRO A 10 7.53 21.27 18.13
C PRO A 10 7.76 20.58 16.79
N ALA A 11 7.99 21.38 15.75
CA ALA A 11 8.29 20.85 14.43
C ALA A 11 9.65 20.16 14.47
N ARG A 12 9.71 18.92 13.97
CA ARG A 12 10.97 18.21 13.75
C ARG A 12 11.14 18.00 12.25
N LEU A 13 10.51 16.97 11.68
CA LEU A 13 10.59 16.70 10.25
C LEU A 13 9.84 17.73 9.39
N THR A 14 8.87 18.43 9.97
CA THR A 14 8.10 19.48 9.29
C THR A 14 8.64 20.90 9.53
N ALA A 15 9.82 21.03 10.16
CA ALA A 15 10.44 22.33 10.36
C ALA A 15 10.65 23.05 9.01
N GLY A 16 10.38 24.35 8.98
CA GLY A 16 10.46 25.17 7.76
C GLY A 16 9.22 25.12 6.84
N PHE A 17 8.28 24.19 7.00
CA PHE A 17 7.16 24.05 6.02
C PHE A 17 6.16 25.20 6.04
N GLU A 18 6.10 25.99 7.11
CA GLU A 18 5.25 27.19 7.18
C GLU A 18 5.89 28.38 6.43
N GLN A 19 7.21 28.40 6.31
CA GLN A 19 7.98 29.49 5.71
C GLN A 19 8.29 29.22 4.24
N PHE A 20 8.60 27.96 3.92
CA PHE A 20 9.07 27.55 2.61
C PHE A 20 8.09 26.58 1.97
N GLY A 21 7.95 26.66 0.64
CA GLY A 21 7.28 25.64 -0.15
C GLY A 21 8.09 24.34 -0.09
N ARG A 22 9.00 24.13 -1.03
CA ARG A 22 10.00 23.06 -0.95
C ARG A 22 11.28 23.63 -0.34
N LEU A 23 11.88 22.93 0.62
CA LEU A 23 13.23 23.23 1.09
C LEU A 23 14.23 22.79 0.03
N ASP A 24 14.82 23.75 -0.67
CA ASP A 24 16.05 23.51 -1.44
C ASP A 24 17.23 23.26 -0.48
N LEU A 25 18.42 23.00 -1.02
CA LEU A 25 19.57 22.68 -0.18
C LEU A 25 19.93 23.81 0.80
N TRP A 26 19.85 25.07 0.36
CA TRP A 26 20.24 26.19 1.21
C TRP A 26 19.23 26.37 2.36
N ASP A 27 17.93 26.39 2.04
CA ASP A 27 16.87 26.47 3.05
C ASP A 27 16.92 25.28 4.01
N HIS A 28 17.17 24.07 3.49
CA HIS A 28 17.34 22.86 4.29
C HIS A 28 18.48 23.00 5.30
N GLN A 29 19.64 23.49 4.89
CA GLN A 29 20.78 23.70 5.78
C GLN A 29 20.52 24.77 6.85
N GLN A 30 19.76 25.83 6.52
CA GLN A 30 19.35 26.82 7.53
C GLN A 30 18.41 26.21 8.58
N VAL A 31 17.52 25.30 8.16
CA VAL A 31 16.49 24.72 9.03
C VAL A 31 17.04 23.54 9.85
N HIS A 32 17.79 22.65 9.22
CA HIS A 32 18.22 21.37 9.78
C HIS A 32 19.71 21.28 10.10
N GLY A 33 20.50 22.29 9.71
CA GLY A 33 21.94 22.30 9.87
C GLY A 33 22.66 21.34 8.93
N ASP A 34 23.99 21.35 9.02
CA ASP A 34 24.84 20.42 8.29
C ASP A 34 25.03 19.12 9.08
N LEU A 35 25.12 18.01 8.34
CA LEU A 35 25.41 16.71 8.92
C LEU A 35 26.90 16.38 8.89
N ARG A 36 27.32 15.66 9.93
CA ARG A 36 28.66 15.05 10.01
C ARG A 36 28.55 13.54 9.80
N PRO A 37 29.51 12.92 9.09
CA PRO A 37 29.58 11.46 8.98
C PRO A 37 29.64 10.78 10.35
N LEU A 38 29.00 9.62 10.46
CA LEU A 38 29.04 8.76 11.64
C LEU A 38 29.72 7.45 11.28
N SER A 39 30.48 6.89 12.21
CA SER A 39 30.91 5.49 12.15
C SER A 39 29.70 4.54 12.29
N SER A 40 29.88 3.27 11.90
CA SER A 40 28.87 2.22 12.13
C SER A 40 28.45 2.11 13.60
N ALA A 41 29.41 2.21 14.52
CA ALA A 41 29.17 2.15 15.96
C ALA A 41 28.34 3.34 16.46
N GLU A 42 28.65 4.56 16.01
CA GLU A 42 27.90 5.76 16.36
C GLU A 42 26.49 5.74 15.78
N LEU A 43 26.32 5.31 14.52
CA LEU A 43 25.01 5.17 13.89
C LEU A 43 24.11 4.19 14.66
N ILE A 44 24.66 3.04 15.03
CA ILE A 44 23.94 2.03 15.83
C ILE A 44 23.58 2.60 17.19
N SER A 45 24.54 3.23 17.88
CA SER A 45 24.32 3.80 19.21
C SER A 45 23.25 4.90 19.19
N LEU A 46 23.32 5.82 18.23
CA LEU A 46 22.29 6.85 18.03
C LEU A 46 20.91 6.22 17.85
N ALA A 47 20.78 5.28 16.90
CA ALA A 47 19.52 4.60 16.60
C ALA A 47 18.95 3.83 17.81
N GLU A 48 19.79 3.30 18.68
CA GLU A 48 19.36 2.63 19.92
C GLU A 48 18.90 3.63 20.99
N GLN A 49 19.65 4.71 21.20
CA GLN A 49 19.32 5.75 22.18
C GLN A 49 17.97 6.40 21.85
N ILE A 50 17.71 6.66 20.57
CA ILE A 50 16.41 7.18 20.11
C ILE A 50 15.38 6.09 19.81
N LYS A 51 15.68 4.82 20.12
CA LYS A 51 14.80 3.65 19.90
C LYS A 51 14.16 3.64 18.51
N LEU A 52 14.93 3.97 17.48
CA LEU A 52 14.45 4.13 16.12
C LEU A 52 13.90 2.82 15.58
N THR A 53 12.64 2.86 15.16
CA THR A 53 11.94 1.75 14.51
C THR A 53 11.49 2.15 13.12
N GLY A 54 11.44 1.18 12.20
CA GLY A 54 10.98 1.43 10.83
C GLY A 54 9.58 2.05 10.80
N ARG A 55 9.44 3.13 10.03
CA ARG A 55 8.19 3.91 9.89
C ARG A 55 7.29 3.46 8.74
N GLY A 56 7.67 2.40 8.01
CA GLY A 56 6.87 1.78 6.95
C GLY A 56 5.90 0.68 7.41
N GLY A 57 5.43 0.72 8.67
CA GLY A 57 4.42 -0.21 9.20
C GLY A 57 4.93 -1.44 9.97
N ALA A 58 6.11 -1.98 9.65
CA ALA A 58 6.65 -3.16 10.34
C ALA A 58 7.27 -2.88 11.73
N ALA A 59 7.61 -1.62 12.02
CA ALA A 59 8.20 -1.19 13.29
C ALA A 59 9.47 -1.95 13.72
N PHE A 60 10.22 -2.53 12.76
CA PHE A 60 11.43 -3.27 13.07
C PHE A 60 12.54 -2.33 13.59
N PRO A 61 13.28 -2.69 14.66
CA PRO A 61 14.35 -1.83 15.20
C PRO A 61 15.46 -1.57 14.17
N PHE A 62 15.74 -0.30 13.89
CA PHE A 62 16.68 0.11 12.86
C PHE A 62 18.10 -0.38 13.15
N ALA A 63 18.57 -0.21 14.39
CA ALA A 63 19.90 -0.66 14.82
C ALA A 63 20.13 -2.17 14.62
N ARG A 64 19.11 -3.01 14.84
CA ARG A 64 19.21 -4.45 14.56
C ARG A 64 19.32 -4.74 13.07
N LYS A 65 18.65 -3.94 12.24
CA LYS A 65 18.74 -4.06 10.79
C LYS A 65 20.14 -3.70 10.28
N VAL A 66 20.72 -2.62 10.82
CA VAL A 66 22.09 -2.20 10.54
C VAL A 66 23.08 -3.32 10.89
N ARG A 67 23.02 -3.86 12.12
CA ARG A 67 23.88 -4.99 12.53
C ARG A 67 23.76 -6.19 11.60
N ALA A 68 22.53 -6.60 11.28
CA ALA A 68 22.30 -7.75 10.39
C ALA A 68 22.93 -7.56 9.00
N VAL A 69 22.93 -6.34 8.46
CA VAL A 69 23.57 -6.02 7.17
C VAL A 69 25.10 -6.09 7.31
N ILE A 70 25.67 -5.51 8.37
CA ILE A 70 27.12 -5.56 8.64
C ILE A 70 27.59 -7.02 8.79
N ASP A 71 26.93 -7.79 9.65
CA ASP A 71 27.28 -9.20 9.90
C ASP A 71 27.23 -10.03 8.61
N SER A 72 26.24 -9.74 7.76
CA SER A 72 26.07 -10.39 6.46
C SER A 72 27.16 -10.00 5.47
N ALA A 73 27.52 -8.71 5.40
CA ALA A 73 28.57 -8.19 4.55
C ALA A 73 29.95 -8.75 4.92
N MET A 74 30.27 -8.77 6.22
CA MET A 74 31.52 -9.36 6.72
C MET A 74 31.60 -10.85 6.42
N ARG A 75 30.54 -11.61 6.69
CA ARG A 75 30.50 -13.06 6.45
C ARG A 75 30.59 -13.44 4.97
N GLN A 76 30.07 -12.58 4.08
CA GLN A 76 30.07 -12.83 2.64
C GLN A 76 31.22 -12.14 1.90
N GLU A 77 32.00 -11.30 2.58
CA GLU A 77 33.02 -10.44 1.97
C GLU A 77 32.46 -9.61 0.80
N LYS A 78 31.28 -9.03 1.01
CA LYS A 78 30.54 -8.28 -0.02
C LYS A 78 30.28 -6.83 0.40
N PRO A 79 30.24 -5.90 -0.58
CA PRO A 79 29.82 -4.53 -0.31
C PRO A 79 28.35 -4.44 0.14
N ILE A 80 28.01 -3.31 0.74
CA ILE A 80 26.66 -3.00 1.23
C ILE A 80 25.96 -2.03 0.27
N VAL A 81 24.67 -2.25 0.05
CA VAL A 81 23.78 -1.30 -0.63
C VAL A 81 22.82 -0.66 0.35
N VAL A 82 22.60 0.64 0.25
CA VAL A 82 21.58 1.37 1.02
C VAL A 82 20.37 1.60 0.12
N VAL A 83 19.18 1.18 0.57
CA VAL A 83 17.93 1.37 -0.17
C VAL A 83 16.96 2.24 0.60
N VAL A 84 16.59 3.38 0.01
CA VAL A 84 15.50 4.22 0.49
C VAL A 84 14.20 3.78 -0.18
N ASN A 85 13.29 3.19 0.60
CA ASN A 85 11.93 2.93 0.19
C ASN A 85 11.08 4.20 0.40
N ALA A 86 10.97 5.00 -0.66
CA ALA A 86 10.14 6.19 -0.73
C ALA A 86 8.85 5.94 -1.55
N THR A 87 8.39 4.69 -1.58
CA THR A 87 7.14 4.30 -2.21
C THR A 87 6.00 4.34 -1.20
N GLU A 88 4.85 4.86 -1.61
CA GLU A 88 3.67 4.99 -0.77
C GLU A 88 2.43 4.64 -1.59
N GLY A 89 2.26 3.34 -1.86
CA GLY A 89 1.21 2.80 -2.74
C GLY A 89 -0.16 2.63 -2.07
N GLU A 90 -0.28 2.94 -0.78
CA GLU A 90 -1.55 2.94 -0.08
C GLU A 90 -2.33 4.24 -0.38
N PRO A 91 -3.57 4.18 -0.89
CA PRO A 91 -4.29 5.36 -1.38
C PRO A 91 -4.50 6.48 -0.34
N ALA A 92 -4.59 6.10 0.94
CA ALA A 92 -4.83 7.01 2.05
C ALA A 92 -3.52 7.54 2.71
N ALA A 93 -2.36 7.17 2.18
CA ALA A 93 -1.06 7.49 2.76
C ALA A 93 -0.40 8.67 2.04
N TRP A 94 0.08 9.66 2.80
CA TRP A 94 0.67 10.90 2.27
C TRP A 94 1.93 11.37 2.97
N LYS A 95 2.35 10.72 4.06
CA LYS A 95 3.43 11.25 4.92
C LYS A 95 4.78 11.26 4.19
N ASP A 96 5.09 10.19 3.46
CA ASP A 96 6.36 10.07 2.74
C ASP A 96 6.32 10.92 1.47
N LYS A 97 5.15 10.99 0.82
CA LYS A 97 4.86 11.89 -0.30
C LYS A 97 5.07 13.36 0.07
N VAL A 98 4.62 13.78 1.25
CA VAL A 98 4.84 15.13 1.78
C VAL A 98 6.33 15.36 2.03
N LEU A 99 7.02 14.43 2.70
CA LEU A 99 8.47 14.58 2.94
C LEU A 99 9.27 14.70 1.64
N LEU A 100 9.00 13.86 0.64
CA LEU A 100 9.65 13.95 -0.66
C LEU A 100 9.40 15.30 -1.36
N ALA A 101 8.18 15.81 -1.27
CA ALA A 101 7.80 17.06 -1.93
C ALA A 101 8.33 18.32 -1.22
N ARG A 102 8.51 18.26 0.11
CA ARG A 102 8.78 19.44 0.94
C ARG A 102 10.17 19.46 1.56
N ALA A 103 10.71 18.30 1.96
CA ALA A 103 12.04 18.14 2.56
C ALA A 103 12.79 16.91 2.00
N PRO A 104 13.03 16.82 0.68
CA PRO A 104 13.75 15.69 0.09
C PRO A 104 15.17 15.55 0.66
N HIS A 105 15.83 16.66 1.00
CA HIS A 105 17.18 16.67 1.55
C HIS A 105 17.29 15.97 2.90
N LEU A 106 16.26 16.03 3.75
CA LEU A 106 16.25 15.34 5.04
C LEU A 106 16.25 13.81 4.88
N ILE A 107 15.61 13.29 3.83
CA ILE A 107 15.67 11.86 3.47
C ILE A 107 17.07 11.51 2.95
N LEU A 108 17.63 12.33 2.06
CA LEU A 108 18.96 12.14 1.47
C LEU A 108 20.07 12.20 2.52
N ASP A 109 19.91 13.06 3.51
CA ASP A 109 20.76 13.19 4.68
C ASP A 109 20.83 11.89 5.48
N GLY A 110 19.67 11.30 5.79
CA GLY A 110 19.61 10.03 6.52
C GLY A 110 20.21 8.88 5.73
N ALA A 111 19.96 8.85 4.41
CA ALA A 111 20.59 7.89 3.52
C ALA A 111 22.11 8.07 3.46
N SER A 112 22.60 9.31 3.47
CA SER A 112 24.03 9.64 3.49
C SER A 112 24.70 9.20 4.78
N LEU A 113 24.06 9.43 5.94
CA LEU A 113 24.54 8.93 7.23
C LEU A 113 24.71 7.41 7.24
N ALA A 114 23.71 6.69 6.73
CA ALA A 114 23.78 5.24 6.61
C ALA A 114 24.87 4.78 5.63
N ALA A 115 25.02 5.48 4.49
CA ALA A 115 26.01 5.15 3.48
C ALA A 115 27.45 5.39 3.96
N TRP A 116 27.72 6.51 4.65
CA TRP A 116 29.02 6.76 5.28
C TRP A 116 29.36 5.70 6.31
N ALA A 117 28.44 5.43 7.23
CA ALA A 117 28.65 4.50 8.33
C ALA A 117 28.88 3.05 7.88
N LEU A 118 28.35 2.69 6.71
CA LEU A 118 28.42 1.34 6.15
C LEU A 118 29.37 1.21 4.96
N GLU A 119 30.06 2.30 4.60
CA GLU A 119 30.91 2.36 3.40
C GLU A 119 30.17 1.80 2.18
N ALA A 120 28.93 2.27 1.99
CA ALA A 120 28.02 1.69 1.00
C ALA A 120 28.52 1.90 -0.43
N GLU A 121 28.43 0.84 -1.24
CA GLU A 121 28.78 0.84 -2.66
C GLU A 121 27.81 1.70 -3.48
N GLU A 122 26.53 1.67 -3.10
CA GLU A 122 25.47 2.37 -3.82
C GLU A 122 24.34 2.79 -2.87
N ILE A 123 23.71 3.92 -3.19
CA ILE A 123 22.40 4.31 -2.65
C ILE A 123 21.34 4.19 -3.75
N VAL A 124 20.32 3.37 -3.53
CA VAL A 124 19.18 3.25 -4.45
C VAL A 124 17.93 3.81 -3.81
N ILE A 125 17.25 4.72 -4.50
CA ILE A 125 16.00 5.31 -4.01
C ILE A 125 14.84 4.81 -4.86
N GLY A 126 14.00 3.97 -4.27
CA GLY A 126 12.74 3.53 -4.87
C GLY A 126 11.66 4.58 -4.63
N VAL A 127 11.10 5.16 -5.69
CA VAL A 127 10.04 6.17 -5.62
C VAL A 127 8.95 5.82 -6.63
N GLU A 128 7.70 6.15 -6.32
CA GLU A 128 6.59 5.94 -7.24
C GLU A 128 6.75 6.77 -8.54
N LYS A 129 6.44 6.15 -9.69
CA LYS A 129 6.43 6.84 -10.99
C LYS A 129 5.36 7.94 -11.01
N ASP A 130 5.63 9.03 -11.72
CA ASP A 130 4.67 10.11 -12.02
C ASP A 130 4.09 10.84 -10.79
N HIS A 131 4.78 10.75 -9.65
CA HIS A 131 4.38 11.41 -8.41
C HIS A 131 5.17 12.70 -8.15
N VAL A 132 4.55 13.69 -7.46
CA VAL A 132 5.17 15.00 -7.14
C VAL A 132 6.51 14.89 -6.40
N GLY A 133 6.74 13.77 -5.70
CA GLY A 133 7.99 13.50 -4.99
C GLY A 133 9.16 13.14 -5.90
N HIS A 134 8.91 12.58 -7.08
CA HIS A 134 9.98 12.14 -8.00
C HIS A 134 10.82 13.33 -8.49
N GLU A 135 10.15 14.39 -8.98
CA GLU A 135 10.83 15.57 -9.50
C GLU A 135 11.55 16.36 -8.38
N SER A 136 10.91 16.50 -7.21
CA SER A 136 11.53 17.15 -6.04
C SER A 136 12.82 16.43 -5.60
N LEU A 137 12.80 15.09 -5.59
CA LEU A 137 13.97 14.28 -5.28
C LEU A 137 15.08 14.42 -6.34
N ARG A 138 14.71 14.43 -7.63
CA ARG A 138 15.66 14.64 -8.73
C ARG A 138 16.36 16.00 -8.61
N GLN A 139 15.60 17.05 -8.30
CA GLN A 139 16.15 18.39 -8.06
C GLN A 139 17.09 18.38 -6.83
N ALA A 140 16.69 17.73 -5.73
CA ALA A 140 17.50 17.67 -4.52
C ALA A 140 18.84 16.95 -4.74
N LEU A 141 18.85 15.86 -5.52
CA LEU A 141 20.08 15.18 -5.92
C LEU A 141 20.98 16.02 -6.82
N ALA A 142 20.42 16.94 -7.62
CA ALA A 142 21.20 17.85 -8.46
C ALA A 142 21.83 18.99 -7.65
N GLU A 143 21.25 19.34 -6.50
CA GLU A 143 21.73 20.41 -5.61
C GLU A 143 22.91 19.98 -4.72
N ARG A 144 23.14 18.66 -4.52
CA ARG A 144 24.14 18.16 -3.58
C ARG A 144 25.02 17.05 -4.16
N ARG A 145 26.16 16.81 -3.52
CA ARG A 145 26.97 15.61 -3.77
C ARG A 145 26.62 14.51 -2.77
N MET A 146 26.26 13.34 -3.28
CA MET A 146 26.02 12.14 -2.47
C MET A 146 27.33 11.41 -2.15
N PRO A 147 27.41 10.67 -1.04
CA PRO A 147 28.64 10.01 -0.61
C PRO A 147 28.97 8.71 -1.33
N ALA A 148 28.00 8.16 -2.06
CA ALA A 148 28.13 7.00 -2.92
C ALA A 148 27.35 7.24 -4.22
N PRO A 149 27.64 6.50 -5.31
CA PRO A 149 26.77 6.46 -6.49
C PRO A 149 25.31 6.34 -6.07
N THR A 150 24.46 7.23 -6.58
CA THR A 150 23.06 7.32 -6.18
C THR A 150 22.16 7.34 -7.40
N ARG A 151 21.15 6.45 -7.43
CA ARG A 151 20.16 6.41 -8.52
C ARG A 151 18.73 6.30 -8.00
N ILE A 152 17.81 6.82 -8.81
CA ILE A 152 16.37 6.72 -8.59
C ILE A 152 15.81 5.57 -9.43
N VAL A 153 14.98 4.73 -8.82
CA VAL A 153 14.21 3.68 -9.51
C VAL A 153 12.72 4.01 -9.40
N GLY A 154 12.08 4.20 -10.55
CA GLY A 154 10.65 4.42 -10.66
C GLY A 154 9.85 3.14 -10.43
N VAL A 155 8.99 3.13 -9.43
CA VAL A 155 8.15 2.00 -9.01
C VAL A 155 6.71 2.24 -9.49
N PRO A 156 6.03 1.23 -10.08
CA PRO A 156 4.64 1.39 -10.48
C PRO A 156 3.73 1.65 -9.26
N HIS A 157 2.72 2.51 -9.43
CA HIS A 157 1.73 2.77 -8.40
C HIS A 157 0.79 1.56 -8.25
N ARG A 158 1.12 0.68 -7.31
CA ARG A 158 0.27 -0.41 -6.82
C ARG A 158 0.46 -0.57 -5.32
N PHE A 159 -0.56 -1.09 -4.65
CA PHE A 159 -0.54 -1.27 -3.19
C PHE A 159 0.64 -2.13 -2.72
N ILE A 160 0.95 -3.21 -3.44
CA ILE A 160 1.98 -4.18 -3.06
C ILE A 160 3.39 -3.82 -3.54
N SER A 161 3.54 -2.87 -4.46
CA SER A 161 4.84 -2.60 -5.11
C SER A 161 5.85 -1.96 -4.17
N GLY A 162 5.39 -1.39 -3.05
CA GLY A 162 6.24 -0.88 -1.96
C GLY A 162 6.62 -1.90 -0.89
N GLU A 163 6.16 -3.16 -0.99
CA GLU A 163 6.61 -4.23 -0.11
C GLU A 163 8.12 -4.47 -0.30
N GLY A 164 8.87 -4.66 0.79
CA GLY A 164 10.34 -4.63 0.74
C GLY A 164 10.96 -5.65 -0.25
N GLY A 165 10.42 -6.86 -0.34
CA GLY A 165 10.87 -7.85 -1.32
C GLY A 165 10.44 -7.50 -2.75
N ALA A 166 9.21 -7.02 -2.94
CA ALA A 166 8.72 -6.53 -4.23
C ALA A 166 9.57 -5.36 -4.78
N LEU A 167 9.96 -4.43 -3.89
CA LEU A 167 10.80 -3.30 -4.23
C LEU A 167 12.20 -3.75 -4.67
N VAL A 168 12.85 -4.63 -3.90
CA VAL A 168 14.17 -5.17 -4.26
C VAL A 168 14.13 -5.86 -5.62
N ARG A 169 13.12 -6.70 -5.88
CA ARG A 169 12.95 -7.36 -7.19
C ARG A 169 12.80 -6.36 -8.32
N GLY A 170 12.00 -5.32 -8.11
CA GLY A 170 11.85 -4.23 -9.07
C GLY A 170 13.13 -3.46 -9.35
N ILE A 171 13.93 -3.18 -8.31
CA ILE A 171 15.26 -2.56 -8.44
C ILE A 171 16.20 -3.44 -9.28
N ASN A 172 16.12 -4.76 -9.12
CA ASN A 172 16.90 -5.75 -9.88
C ASN A 172 16.32 -6.02 -11.30
N GLY A 173 15.34 -5.24 -11.76
CA GLY A 173 14.76 -5.34 -13.10
C GLY A 173 13.68 -6.43 -13.27
N GLU A 174 13.25 -7.07 -12.19
CA GLU A 174 12.17 -8.05 -12.21
C GLU A 174 10.79 -7.40 -11.96
N ALA A 175 9.72 -8.21 -12.01
CA ALA A 175 8.38 -7.76 -11.64
C ALA A 175 8.33 -7.34 -10.16
N HIS A 176 7.68 -6.19 -9.88
CA HIS A 176 7.44 -5.65 -8.54
C HIS A 176 6.39 -6.44 -7.74
N ILE A 177 6.66 -7.73 -7.51
CA ILE A 177 5.82 -8.62 -6.71
C ILE A 177 6.70 -9.30 -5.65
N PRO A 178 6.19 -9.52 -4.41
CA PRO A 178 6.99 -10.13 -3.34
C PRO A 178 7.57 -11.49 -3.76
N PRO A 179 8.78 -11.87 -3.34
CA PRO A 179 9.33 -13.19 -3.66
C PRO A 179 8.51 -14.30 -3.00
N GLY A 180 8.37 -15.45 -3.69
CA GLY A 180 7.63 -16.61 -3.15
C GLY A 180 8.28 -17.20 -1.89
N ARG A 181 9.62 -17.09 -1.77
CA ARG A 181 10.37 -17.40 -0.57
C ARG A 181 10.90 -16.10 0.03
N LYS A 182 10.62 -15.85 1.31
CA LYS A 182 11.14 -14.67 2.02
C LYS A 182 12.66 -14.79 2.17
N ILE A 183 13.38 -13.90 1.50
CA ILE A 183 14.81 -13.66 1.71
C ILE A 183 14.91 -12.28 2.36
N ARG A 184 15.67 -12.17 3.44
CA ARG A 184 15.89 -10.87 4.10
C ARG A 184 16.83 -10.05 3.21
N SER A 185 16.48 -8.80 2.97
CA SER A 185 17.36 -7.89 2.22
C SER A 185 18.72 -7.69 2.89
N SER A 186 18.81 -7.84 4.22
CA SER A 186 20.08 -7.85 4.94
C SER A 186 21.02 -8.96 4.49
N ASP A 187 20.47 -10.10 4.07
CA ASP A 187 21.24 -11.28 3.71
C ASP A 187 21.57 -11.26 2.22
N SER A 188 20.58 -10.95 1.38
CA SER A 188 20.71 -10.82 -0.06
C SER A 188 19.58 -9.95 -0.61
N GLY A 189 19.92 -8.77 -1.13
CA GLY A 189 18.98 -7.76 -1.61
C GLY A 189 19.27 -7.33 -3.04
N VAL A 190 19.62 -6.05 -3.23
CA VAL A 190 19.93 -5.48 -4.55
C VAL A 190 21.13 -6.19 -5.13
N ASP A 191 21.00 -6.70 -6.36
CA ASP A 191 22.03 -7.48 -7.07
C ASP A 191 22.66 -8.62 -6.24
N GLY A 192 21.88 -9.17 -5.31
CA GLY A 192 22.33 -10.24 -4.41
C GLY A 192 23.25 -9.79 -3.27
N LEU A 193 23.45 -8.48 -3.08
CA LEU A 193 24.29 -7.88 -2.06
C LEU A 193 23.54 -7.65 -0.73
N PRO A 194 24.21 -7.69 0.43
CA PRO A 194 23.66 -7.24 1.71
C PRO A 194 23.10 -5.83 1.61
N THR A 195 21.81 -5.65 1.90
CA THR A 195 21.08 -4.41 1.62
C THR A 195 20.39 -3.87 2.86
N LEU A 196 20.74 -2.64 3.25
CA LEU A 196 19.98 -1.87 4.25
C LEU A 196 18.81 -1.16 3.58
N LEU A 197 17.64 -1.79 3.56
CA LEU A 197 16.40 -1.19 3.07
C LEU A 197 15.65 -0.48 4.20
N SER A 198 15.27 0.79 4.07
CA SER A 198 14.37 1.43 5.07
C SER A 198 13.44 2.46 4.44
N ASN A 199 12.35 2.77 5.14
CA ASN A 199 11.36 3.74 4.68
C ASN A 199 11.91 5.18 4.73
N ALA A 200 11.47 6.04 3.83
CA ALA A 200 11.90 7.44 3.71
C ALA A 200 11.82 8.22 5.04
N GLU A 201 10.70 8.17 5.77
CA GLU A 201 10.57 8.81 7.08
C GLU A 201 11.59 8.25 8.09
N THR A 202 11.97 6.97 7.99
CA THR A 202 12.95 6.40 8.92
C THR A 202 14.33 7.04 8.73
N TYR A 203 14.73 7.30 7.48
CA TYR A 203 15.96 8.04 7.20
C TYR A 203 15.84 9.52 7.61
N ALA A 204 14.69 10.16 7.38
CA ALA A 204 14.48 11.54 7.81
C ALA A 204 14.58 11.69 9.35
N GLN A 205 14.00 10.75 10.11
CA GLN A 205 14.13 10.70 11.57
C GLN A 205 15.59 10.50 12.01
N LEU A 206 16.33 9.63 11.31
CA LEU A 206 17.74 9.41 11.58
C LEU A 206 18.58 10.67 11.35
N ALA A 207 18.36 11.38 10.24
CA ALA A 207 19.03 12.64 9.92
C ALA A 207 18.78 13.70 11.00
N PHE A 208 17.50 13.89 11.34
CA PHE A 208 17.10 14.86 12.34
C PHE A 208 17.70 14.54 13.71
N ALA A 209 17.71 13.26 14.10
CA ALA A 209 18.32 12.80 15.35
C ALA A 209 19.84 13.01 15.39
N ALA A 210 20.53 12.84 14.26
CA ALA A 210 21.97 13.07 14.17
C ALA A 210 22.34 14.55 14.29
N SER A 211 21.51 15.44 13.72
CA SER A 211 21.70 16.89 13.84
C SER A 211 21.44 17.38 15.27
N LEU A 212 20.34 16.92 15.87
CA LEU A 212 19.89 17.40 17.18
C LEU A 212 20.60 16.72 18.37
N GLY A 213 20.98 15.46 18.21
CA GLY A 213 21.47 14.63 19.30
C GLY A 213 20.37 13.85 20.02
N PRO A 214 20.69 12.68 20.62
CA PRO A 214 19.71 11.73 21.13
C PRO A 214 18.93 12.25 22.36
N TYR A 215 19.57 13.04 23.22
CA TYR A 215 18.93 13.62 24.41
C TYR A 215 17.80 14.57 24.04
N ASP A 216 18.09 15.55 23.18
CA ASP A 216 17.12 16.54 22.74
C ASP A 216 16.08 15.97 21.77
N TYR A 217 16.43 14.93 21.01
CA TYR A 217 15.47 14.16 20.24
C TYR A 217 14.43 13.48 21.16
N ALA A 218 14.89 12.90 22.27
CA ALA A 218 14.05 12.24 23.27
C ALA A 218 13.33 13.20 24.24
N ALA A 219 13.56 14.51 24.13
CA ALA A 219 12.85 15.52 24.92
C ALA A 219 11.33 15.60 24.59
N VAL A 220 10.91 15.01 23.48
CA VAL A 220 9.49 14.84 23.12
C VAL A 220 9.18 13.37 22.85
N GLY A 221 7.91 13.02 22.91
CA GLY A 221 7.47 11.63 22.81
C GLY A 221 7.51 10.93 24.16
N THR A 222 7.06 9.68 24.18
CA THR A 222 7.11 8.83 25.37
C THR A 222 8.51 8.26 25.58
N ALA A 223 8.82 7.84 26.81
CA ALA A 223 10.08 7.17 27.12
C ALA A 223 10.31 5.89 26.30
N LYS A 224 9.25 5.20 25.85
CA LYS A 224 9.35 3.98 25.03
C LYS A 224 9.46 4.27 23.54
N GLU A 225 8.93 5.39 23.07
CA GLU A 225 8.92 5.79 21.66
C GLU A 225 9.28 7.28 21.51
N PRO A 226 10.52 7.68 21.83
CA PRO A 226 10.95 9.08 21.78
C PRO A 226 10.81 9.67 20.37
N GLY A 227 10.64 10.99 20.32
CA GLY A 227 10.48 11.78 19.11
C GLY A 227 9.04 11.91 18.62
N THR A 228 8.92 12.27 17.35
CA THR A 228 7.65 12.48 16.65
C THR A 228 7.33 11.34 15.68
N VAL A 229 6.10 11.31 15.21
CA VAL A 229 5.63 10.49 14.10
C VAL A 229 4.86 11.35 13.11
N LEU A 230 4.98 11.04 11.82
CA LEU A 230 4.09 11.61 10.82
C LEU A 230 2.84 10.73 10.69
N LEU A 231 1.69 11.40 10.76
CA LEU A 231 0.38 10.78 10.62
C LEU A 231 -0.29 11.30 9.36
N THR A 232 -0.96 10.43 8.60
CA THR A 232 -1.90 10.85 7.57
C THR A 232 -3.31 10.67 8.09
N ILE A 233 -4.07 11.76 8.21
CA ILE A 233 -5.46 11.75 8.68
C ILE A 233 -6.35 12.06 7.48
N THR A 234 -7.26 11.16 7.15
CA THR A 234 -8.21 11.34 6.04
C THR A 234 -9.59 11.68 6.58
N ALA A 235 -9.89 12.98 6.70
CA ALA A 235 -11.18 13.45 7.17
C ALA A 235 -12.13 13.64 5.97
N ASN A 236 -13.25 12.91 5.96
CA ASN A 236 -14.25 12.98 4.88
C ASN A 236 -13.64 12.87 3.46
N GLY A 237 -12.76 11.89 3.26
CA GLY A 237 -12.05 11.66 2.00
C GLY A 237 -10.93 12.66 1.67
N LYS A 238 -10.66 13.65 2.53
CA LYS A 238 -9.59 14.63 2.32
C LYS A 238 -8.40 14.35 3.25
N PRO A 239 -7.19 14.10 2.70
CA PRO A 239 -6.01 13.83 3.51
C PRO A 239 -5.38 15.12 4.05
N SER A 240 -4.83 15.02 5.26
CA SER A 240 -3.90 15.97 5.88
C SER A 240 -2.76 15.20 6.53
N VAL A 241 -1.56 15.76 6.56
CA VAL A 241 -0.42 15.18 7.27
C VAL A 241 -0.18 15.95 8.56
N VAL A 242 0.02 15.25 9.68
CA VAL A 242 0.30 15.88 10.97
C VAL A 242 1.54 15.26 11.58
N GLU A 243 2.48 16.11 11.99
CA GLU A 243 3.59 15.70 12.86
C GLU A 243 3.15 15.76 14.32
N ALA A 244 3.19 14.62 15.03
CA ALA A 244 2.80 14.56 16.43
C ALA A 244 3.88 13.88 17.28
N PRO A 245 4.25 14.44 18.46
CA PRO A 245 4.97 13.67 19.48
C PRO A 245 4.19 12.42 19.87
N THR A 246 4.88 11.32 20.15
CA THR A 246 4.19 10.16 20.71
C THR A 246 3.65 10.46 22.11
N GLY A 247 2.58 9.79 22.53
CA GLY A 247 1.89 10.04 23.81
C GLY A 247 0.86 11.18 23.77
N VAL A 248 0.79 11.96 22.68
CA VAL A 248 -0.29 12.95 22.53
C VAL A 248 -1.65 12.23 22.43
N PRO A 249 -2.71 12.71 23.09
CA PRO A 249 -4.05 12.12 22.96
C PRO A 249 -4.53 12.11 21.51
N LEU A 250 -4.98 10.94 21.02
CA LEU A 250 -5.45 10.77 19.65
C LEU A 250 -6.62 11.70 19.31
N LYS A 251 -7.55 11.88 20.26
CA LYS A 251 -8.69 12.79 20.11
C LYS A 251 -8.28 14.23 19.82
N GLU A 252 -7.16 14.69 20.37
CA GLU A 252 -6.68 16.05 20.18
C GLU A 252 -6.13 16.22 18.76
N VAL A 253 -5.37 15.24 18.29
CA VAL A 253 -4.84 15.22 16.92
C VAL A 253 -5.97 15.17 15.89
N LEU A 254 -7.03 14.37 16.13
CA LEU A 254 -8.23 14.37 15.27
C LEU A 254 -8.94 15.73 15.28
N ARG A 255 -9.12 16.34 16.45
CA ARG A 255 -9.76 17.66 16.61
C ARG A 255 -9.01 18.75 15.85
N MET A 256 -7.67 18.74 15.90
CA MET A 256 -6.82 19.66 15.13
C MET A 256 -7.02 19.52 13.61
N CYS A 257 -7.36 18.32 13.15
CA CYS A 257 -7.70 18.06 11.74
C CYS A 257 -9.17 18.35 11.41
N GLY A 258 -9.93 18.93 12.34
CA GLY A 258 -11.35 19.24 12.16
C GLY A 258 -12.24 18.00 12.09
N THR A 259 -11.82 16.88 12.70
CA THR A 259 -12.56 15.62 12.68
C THR A 259 -12.66 15.00 14.08
N ASN A 260 -13.52 13.98 14.20
CA ASN A 260 -13.62 13.11 15.36
C ASN A 260 -13.64 11.64 14.88
N PRO A 261 -13.64 10.64 15.78
CA PRO A 261 -13.69 9.23 15.37
C PRO A 261 -14.93 8.81 14.58
N GLY A 262 -16.04 9.56 14.65
CA GLY A 262 -17.33 9.20 14.05
C GLY A 262 -17.84 7.84 14.52
N GLN A 263 -18.30 7.01 13.57
CA GLN A 263 -18.77 5.65 13.84
C GLN A 263 -17.65 4.69 14.27
N GLY A 264 -16.40 5.04 13.97
CA GLY A 264 -15.23 4.19 14.18
C GLY A 264 -14.03 4.72 13.42
N LEU A 265 -12.84 4.35 13.89
CA LEU A 265 -11.59 4.84 13.36
C LEU A 265 -10.76 3.69 12.77
N LEU A 266 -10.41 3.79 11.50
CA LEU A 266 -9.44 2.88 10.89
C LEU A 266 -8.02 3.36 11.20
N LEU A 267 -7.27 2.55 11.94
CA LEU A 267 -5.88 2.81 12.30
C LEU A 267 -4.92 1.91 11.54
N GLY A 268 -3.89 2.50 10.93
CA GLY A 268 -2.82 1.80 10.21
C GLY A 268 -3.14 1.49 8.74
N GLY A 269 -4.17 2.12 8.16
CA GLY A 269 -4.57 1.94 6.77
C GLY A 269 -5.40 0.67 6.52
N TYR A 270 -5.49 0.22 5.26
CA TYR A 270 -6.20 -0.97 4.79
C TYR A 270 -5.51 -2.28 5.19
N HIS A 271 -4.28 -2.24 5.68
CA HIS A 271 -3.67 -3.34 6.45
C HIS A 271 -3.84 -3.20 7.96
N GLY A 272 -4.51 -2.14 8.40
CA GLY A 272 -4.73 -1.78 9.78
C GLY A 272 -5.91 -2.49 10.44
N LYS A 273 -6.53 -1.81 11.41
CA LYS A 273 -7.69 -2.27 12.17
C LYS A 273 -8.68 -1.13 12.43
N TRP A 274 -9.95 -1.47 12.44
CA TRP A 274 -10.99 -0.64 13.01
C TRP A 274 -10.91 -0.67 14.54
N ILE A 275 -11.11 0.48 15.17
CA ILE A 275 -11.40 0.61 16.60
C ILE A 275 -12.69 1.42 16.80
N THR A 276 -13.35 1.20 17.93
CA THR A 276 -14.57 1.95 18.28
C THR A 276 -14.24 3.42 18.59
N ALA A 277 -15.24 4.30 18.49
CA ALA A 277 -15.09 5.71 18.88
C ALA A 277 -14.67 5.87 20.35
N GLU A 278 -15.21 5.03 21.23
CA GLU A 278 -14.84 4.98 22.65
C GLU A 278 -13.37 4.61 22.83
N ALA A 279 -12.90 3.55 22.14
CA ALA A 279 -11.50 3.14 22.14
C ALA A 279 -10.58 4.25 21.63
N ALA A 280 -10.99 4.99 20.59
CA ALA A 280 -10.22 6.12 20.07
C ALA A 280 -10.16 7.30 21.05
N SER A 281 -11.19 7.50 21.89
CA SER A 281 -11.28 8.61 22.84
C SER A 281 -10.28 8.50 24.01
N ARG A 282 -9.89 7.27 24.36
CA ARG A 282 -8.93 6.93 25.43
C ARG A 282 -7.51 6.69 24.93
N ALA A 283 -7.29 6.67 23.61
CA ALA A 283 -6.02 6.31 23.03
C ALA A 283 -5.06 7.50 22.92
N GLU A 284 -3.76 7.21 22.97
CA GLU A 284 -2.69 8.14 22.68
C GLU A 284 -1.93 7.71 21.41
N ILE A 285 -1.21 8.64 20.80
CA ILE A 285 -0.34 8.37 19.65
C ILE A 285 0.90 7.60 20.12
N SER A 286 0.80 6.28 20.29
CA SER A 286 1.94 5.40 20.50
C SER A 286 1.57 3.97 20.06
N ARG A 287 2.55 3.15 19.69
CA ARG A 287 2.27 1.75 19.35
C ARG A 287 1.72 0.99 20.55
N GLU A 288 2.23 1.27 21.75
CA GLU A 288 1.74 0.67 22.99
C GLU A 288 0.27 1.00 23.22
N SER A 289 -0.08 2.29 23.35
CA SER A 289 -1.46 2.72 23.62
C SER A 289 -2.44 2.28 22.52
N LEU A 290 -2.04 2.40 21.24
CA LEU A 290 -2.88 1.94 20.14
C LEU A 290 -3.09 0.41 20.13
N THR A 291 -2.11 -0.36 20.60
CA THR A 291 -2.25 -1.82 20.73
C THR A 291 -3.19 -2.19 21.88
N GLU A 292 -3.09 -1.49 23.02
CA GLU A 292 -3.96 -1.71 24.19
C GLU A 292 -5.44 -1.50 23.88
N VAL A 293 -5.76 -0.54 23.01
CA VAL A 293 -7.13 -0.30 22.55
C VAL A 293 -7.56 -1.19 21.38
N GLY A 294 -6.74 -2.18 21.02
CA GLY A 294 -7.04 -3.17 19.97
C GLY A 294 -6.63 -2.76 18.55
N GLY A 295 -6.09 -1.55 18.36
CA GLY A 295 -5.65 -0.99 17.08
C GLY A 295 -4.20 -1.32 16.70
N THR A 296 -3.65 -0.54 15.77
CA THR A 296 -2.23 -0.59 15.37
C THR A 296 -1.82 0.74 14.75
N LEU A 297 -0.61 1.23 15.04
CA LEU A 297 -0.11 2.46 14.41
C LEU A 297 0.14 2.28 12.91
N GLY A 298 0.63 1.10 12.51
CA GLY A 298 0.97 0.79 11.11
C GLY A 298 1.86 1.87 10.48
N ALA A 299 1.48 2.31 9.27
CA ALA A 299 2.14 3.39 8.53
C ALA A 299 1.70 4.80 8.97
N GLY A 300 1.03 4.96 10.12
CA GLY A 300 0.57 6.26 10.62
C GLY A 300 -0.70 6.77 9.93
N ILE A 301 -1.47 5.91 9.28
CA ILE A 301 -2.69 6.31 8.55
C ILE A 301 -3.90 6.18 9.47
N MET A 302 -4.74 7.20 9.51
CA MET A 302 -5.93 7.28 10.35
C MET A 302 -7.12 7.77 9.54
N ILE A 303 -8.17 6.97 9.45
CA ILE A 303 -9.37 7.30 8.65
C ILE A 303 -10.61 7.19 9.53
N PRO A 304 -11.11 8.32 10.10
CA PRO A 304 -12.39 8.32 10.80
C PRO A 304 -13.54 8.09 9.83
N LEU A 305 -14.55 7.34 10.27
CA LEU A 305 -15.75 7.06 9.48
C LEU A 305 -16.89 8.01 9.87
N PRO A 306 -17.34 8.93 8.99
CA PRO A 306 -18.43 9.87 9.30
C PRO A 306 -19.76 9.17 9.55
N GLU A 307 -20.63 9.76 10.38
CA GLU A 307 -21.95 9.21 10.78
C GLU A 307 -22.92 8.93 9.63
N ASP A 308 -22.77 9.67 8.52
CA ASP A 308 -23.74 9.73 7.44
C ASP A 308 -23.39 8.85 6.23
N THR A 309 -22.51 7.86 6.42
CA THR A 309 -22.20 6.82 5.43
C THR A 309 -22.46 5.41 6.00
N CYS A 310 -22.77 4.45 5.13
CA CYS A 310 -22.89 3.04 5.53
C CYS A 310 -21.49 2.44 5.79
N PRO A 311 -21.18 2.00 7.03
CA PRO A 311 -19.87 1.42 7.36
C PRO A 311 -19.57 0.17 6.54
N LEU A 312 -20.56 -0.72 6.40
CA LEU A 312 -20.36 -1.99 5.71
C LEU A 312 -20.15 -1.80 4.20
N GLY A 313 -20.82 -0.83 3.58
CA GLY A 313 -20.59 -0.52 2.17
C GLY A 313 -19.21 0.09 1.89
N GLU A 314 -18.67 0.89 2.81
CA GLU A 314 -17.28 1.37 2.72
C GLU A 314 -16.27 0.20 2.89
N VAL A 315 -16.52 -0.69 3.86
CA VAL A 315 -15.72 -1.90 4.07
C VAL A 315 -15.74 -2.80 2.83
N GLU A 316 -16.91 -3.05 2.24
CA GLU A 316 -17.07 -3.84 1.02
C GLU A 316 -16.23 -3.27 -0.14
N ARG A 317 -16.27 -1.96 -0.35
CA ARG A 317 -15.47 -1.29 -1.38
C ARG A 317 -13.98 -1.51 -1.19
N VAL A 318 -13.48 -1.33 0.03
CA VAL A 318 -12.06 -1.57 0.35
C VAL A 318 -11.72 -3.05 0.16
N MET A 319 -12.59 -3.98 0.53
CA MET A 319 -12.35 -5.41 0.37
C MET A 319 -12.18 -5.82 -1.10
N HIS A 320 -13.00 -5.28 -2.00
CA HIS A 320 -12.84 -5.51 -3.44
C HIS A 320 -11.56 -4.90 -3.99
N TYR A 321 -11.24 -3.67 -3.57
CA TYR A 321 -9.98 -3.03 -3.93
C TYR A 321 -8.77 -3.85 -3.48
N MET A 322 -8.74 -4.29 -2.22
CA MET A 322 -7.64 -5.10 -1.68
C MET A 322 -7.51 -6.45 -2.38
N ALA A 323 -8.62 -7.08 -2.78
CA ALA A 323 -8.57 -8.29 -3.58
C ALA A 323 -7.99 -8.06 -4.99
N ALA A 324 -8.29 -6.92 -5.61
CA ALA A 324 -7.77 -6.52 -6.92
C ALA A 324 -6.28 -6.16 -6.88
N GLU A 325 -5.81 -5.56 -5.79
CA GLU A 325 -4.41 -5.14 -5.60
C GLU A 325 -3.45 -6.29 -5.21
N SER A 326 -3.94 -7.53 -5.17
CA SER A 326 -3.10 -8.68 -4.85
C SER A 326 -2.12 -9.03 -5.99
N ALA A 327 -0.96 -9.58 -5.63
CA ALA A 327 0.01 -10.10 -6.62
C ALA A 327 -0.49 -11.33 -7.39
N GLY A 328 -1.58 -11.99 -6.93
CA GLY A 328 -2.10 -13.22 -7.52
C GLY A 328 -1.19 -14.46 -7.43
N GLN A 329 -0.01 -14.37 -6.81
CA GLN A 329 1.00 -15.44 -6.86
C GLN A 329 0.79 -16.62 -5.92
N CYS A 330 0.02 -16.46 -4.85
CA CYS A 330 -0.23 -17.51 -3.85
C CYS A 330 -1.72 -17.85 -3.77
N GLY A 331 -2.05 -19.07 -3.33
CA GLY A 331 -3.44 -19.54 -3.18
C GLY A 331 -4.35 -18.56 -2.41
N PRO A 332 -3.92 -18.03 -1.25
CA PRO A 332 -4.68 -17.01 -0.53
C PRO A 332 -4.94 -15.74 -1.34
N CYS A 333 -4.00 -15.26 -2.15
CA CYS A 333 -4.24 -14.09 -3.01
C CYS A 333 -5.17 -14.43 -4.18
N ARG A 334 -4.92 -15.55 -4.87
CA ARG A 334 -5.62 -15.89 -6.13
C ARG A 334 -7.07 -16.32 -5.90
N LEU A 335 -7.33 -17.05 -4.81
CA LEU A 335 -8.63 -17.63 -4.51
C LEU A 335 -9.23 -17.05 -3.22
N GLY A 336 -8.42 -16.91 -2.17
CA GLY A 336 -8.89 -16.53 -0.84
C GLY A 336 -9.37 -15.08 -0.73
N LEU A 337 -8.59 -14.09 -1.18
CA LEU A 337 -8.97 -12.68 -1.10
C LEU A 337 -10.23 -12.34 -1.92
N PRO A 338 -10.37 -12.80 -3.18
CA PRO A 338 -11.63 -12.64 -3.91
C PRO A 338 -12.82 -13.31 -3.21
N ASP A 339 -12.60 -14.44 -2.55
CA ASP A 339 -13.66 -15.13 -1.82
C ASP A 339 -14.08 -14.41 -0.54
N LEU A 340 -13.10 -13.90 0.21
CA LEU A 340 -13.34 -13.05 1.36
C LEU A 340 -14.12 -11.79 0.97
N ALA A 341 -13.73 -11.11 -0.10
CA ALA A 341 -14.45 -9.93 -0.62
C ALA A 341 -15.90 -10.26 -1.01
N ARG A 342 -16.14 -11.36 -1.75
CA ARG A 342 -17.50 -11.82 -2.07
C ARG A 342 -18.32 -12.19 -0.84
N THR A 343 -17.68 -12.76 0.19
CA THR A 343 -18.36 -13.14 1.43
C THR A 343 -18.76 -11.89 2.23
N VAL A 344 -17.92 -10.86 2.23
CA VAL A 344 -18.28 -9.54 2.77
C VAL A 344 -19.44 -8.92 1.98
N SER A 345 -19.43 -8.96 0.65
CA SER A 345 -20.57 -8.49 -0.16
C SER A 345 -21.89 -9.16 0.21
N LYS A 346 -21.87 -10.48 0.44
CA LYS A 346 -23.07 -11.19 0.90
C LYS A 346 -23.53 -10.64 2.24
N LEU A 347 -22.61 -10.48 3.21
CA LEU A 347 -22.93 -9.95 4.54
C LEU A 347 -23.57 -8.56 4.45
N VAL A 348 -23.04 -7.68 3.59
CA VAL A 348 -23.60 -6.35 3.35
C VAL A 348 -25.01 -6.42 2.74
N GLN A 349 -25.32 -7.45 1.95
CA GLN A 349 -26.65 -7.66 1.38
C GLN A 349 -27.62 -8.37 2.35
N GLY A 350 -27.25 -8.48 3.63
CA GLY A 350 -28.03 -9.19 4.66
C GLY A 350 -27.91 -10.72 4.59
N GLY A 351 -27.09 -11.25 3.68
CA GLY A 351 -26.92 -12.68 3.45
C GLY A 351 -25.61 -13.23 4.01
N GLY A 352 -25.64 -14.41 4.62
CA GLY A 352 -24.42 -15.01 5.18
C GLY A 352 -23.97 -14.31 6.47
N GLY A 353 -23.75 -15.10 7.52
CA GLY A 353 -23.42 -14.54 8.83
C GLY A 353 -21.95 -14.16 8.99
N GLN A 354 -21.64 -13.45 10.07
CA GLN A 354 -20.26 -13.11 10.46
C GLN A 354 -19.33 -14.34 10.51
N ALA A 355 -19.86 -15.52 10.86
CA ALA A 355 -19.12 -16.78 10.89
C ALA A 355 -18.51 -17.15 9.53
N ALA A 356 -19.21 -16.86 8.43
CA ALA A 356 -18.71 -17.13 7.08
C ALA A 356 -17.51 -16.22 6.74
N VAL A 357 -17.59 -14.93 7.09
CA VAL A 357 -16.47 -14.00 6.90
C VAL A 357 -15.28 -14.42 7.77
N ARG A 358 -15.50 -14.80 9.03
CA ARG A 358 -14.44 -15.32 9.91
C ARG A 358 -13.76 -16.58 9.33
N ALA A 359 -14.54 -17.51 8.79
CA ALA A 359 -14.02 -18.70 8.14
C ALA A 359 -13.19 -18.36 6.89
N ALA A 360 -13.70 -17.49 6.01
CA ALA A 360 -12.98 -17.04 4.82
C ALA A 360 -11.67 -16.32 5.16
N ALA A 361 -11.68 -15.45 6.17
CA ALA A 361 -10.48 -14.77 6.66
C ALA A 361 -9.46 -15.77 7.26
N GLY A 362 -9.94 -16.81 7.96
CA GLY A 362 -9.10 -17.88 8.51
C GLY A 362 -8.37 -18.71 7.45
N VAL A 363 -8.94 -18.85 6.25
CA VAL A 363 -8.29 -19.53 5.12
C VAL A 363 -7.14 -18.69 4.54
N VAL A 364 -7.24 -17.37 4.64
CA VAL A 364 -6.29 -16.42 4.04
C VAL A 364 -5.10 -16.15 4.98
N LYS A 365 -5.38 -15.97 6.27
CA LYS A 365 -4.41 -15.58 7.30
C LYS A 365 -3.25 -16.57 7.46
N GLY A 366 -2.02 -16.05 7.48
CA GLY A 366 -0.77 -16.75 7.73
C GLY A 366 -0.24 -17.57 6.56
N ARG A 367 -0.90 -17.52 5.39
CA ARG A 367 -0.60 -18.40 4.25
C ARG A 367 -0.08 -17.66 3.02
N GLY A 368 0.07 -16.34 3.11
CA GLY A 368 0.56 -15.49 2.02
C GLY A 368 2.08 -15.50 1.89
N ALA A 369 2.58 -15.27 0.66
CA ALA A 369 4.00 -14.99 0.42
C ALA A 369 4.45 -13.67 1.06
N CYS A 370 3.53 -12.70 1.19
CA CYS A 370 3.70 -11.45 1.91
C CYS A 370 2.56 -11.26 2.94
N SER A 371 2.59 -10.16 3.68
CA SER A 371 1.58 -9.84 4.71
C SER A 371 0.29 -9.23 4.16
N HIS A 372 0.14 -9.08 2.84
CA HIS A 372 -1.06 -8.50 2.25
C HIS A 372 -2.35 -9.30 2.57
N PRO A 373 -2.38 -10.64 2.39
CA PRO A 373 -3.46 -11.50 2.91
C PRO A 373 -3.80 -11.28 4.39
N ASP A 374 -2.79 -11.13 5.23
CA ASP A 374 -2.96 -10.95 6.68
C ASP A 374 -3.56 -9.59 7.02
N GLY A 375 -3.08 -8.53 6.35
CA GLY A 375 -3.60 -7.17 6.49
C GLY A 375 -5.06 -7.07 6.06
N THR A 376 -5.41 -7.62 4.90
CA THR A 376 -6.80 -7.61 4.42
C THR A 376 -7.73 -8.42 5.33
N SER A 377 -7.27 -9.55 5.86
CA SER A 377 -8.03 -10.35 6.83
C SER A 377 -8.23 -9.58 8.14
N ARG A 378 -7.20 -8.89 8.63
CA ARG A 378 -7.26 -8.05 9.84
C ARG A 378 -8.26 -6.91 9.70
N PHE A 379 -8.25 -6.22 8.56
CA PHE A 379 -9.21 -5.18 8.22
C PHE A 379 -10.65 -5.71 8.27
N ALA A 380 -10.93 -6.83 7.58
CA ALA A 380 -12.26 -7.43 7.56
C ALA A 380 -12.74 -7.87 8.95
N LEU A 381 -11.88 -8.55 9.71
CA LEU A 381 -12.25 -9.09 11.03
C LEU A 381 -12.56 -7.99 12.04
N SER A 382 -11.73 -6.93 12.09
CA SER A 382 -11.98 -5.81 12.99
C SER A 382 -13.25 -5.03 12.62
N ALA A 383 -13.60 -4.96 11.33
CA ALA A 383 -14.87 -4.37 10.90
C ALA A 383 -16.09 -5.16 11.44
N LEU A 384 -16.01 -6.49 11.53
CA LEU A 384 -17.10 -7.30 12.11
C LEU A 384 -17.32 -7.01 13.60
N GLU A 385 -16.25 -6.68 14.31
CA GLU A 385 -16.29 -6.37 15.74
C GLU A 385 -16.84 -4.96 15.98
N VAL A 386 -16.34 -3.97 15.25
CA VAL A 386 -16.72 -2.56 15.44
C VAL A 386 -18.13 -2.26 14.93
N PHE A 387 -18.54 -2.85 13.80
CA PHE A 387 -19.82 -2.56 13.13
C PHE A 387 -20.86 -3.67 13.34
N ALA A 388 -20.84 -4.34 14.50
CA ALA A 388 -21.72 -5.47 14.79
C ALA A 388 -23.23 -5.09 14.74
N GLU A 389 -23.57 -3.89 15.20
CA GLU A 389 -24.95 -3.36 15.17
C GLU A 389 -25.42 -3.07 13.74
N ASP A 390 -24.54 -2.54 12.89
CA ASP A 390 -24.81 -2.33 11.47
C ASP A 390 -25.04 -3.66 10.75
N ILE A 391 -24.25 -4.67 11.09
CA ILE A 391 -24.41 -6.03 10.54
C ILE A 391 -25.77 -6.60 10.93
N ALA A 392 -26.18 -6.44 12.19
CA ALA A 392 -27.50 -6.87 12.64
C ALA A 392 -28.61 -6.15 11.85
N THR A 393 -28.48 -4.82 11.66
CA THR A 393 -29.42 -4.04 10.87
C THR A 393 -29.53 -4.56 9.43
N HIS A 394 -28.40 -4.73 8.75
CA HIS A 394 -28.37 -5.29 7.39
C HIS A 394 -28.97 -6.70 7.29
N ALA A 395 -28.93 -7.51 8.35
CA ALA A 395 -29.53 -8.84 8.34
C ALA A 395 -31.08 -8.83 8.41
N TYR A 396 -31.68 -7.77 8.95
CA TYR A 396 -33.14 -7.66 9.12
C TYR A 396 -33.83 -6.73 8.11
N SER A 397 -33.08 -5.87 7.41
CA SER A 397 -33.58 -4.93 6.40
C SER A 397 -32.77 -5.01 5.09
N GLU A 398 -33.21 -4.32 4.03
CA GLU A 398 -32.47 -4.22 2.75
C GLU A 398 -31.18 -3.36 2.84
N GLY A 399 -30.54 -3.32 4.01
CA GLY A 399 -29.41 -2.46 4.37
C GLY A 399 -29.71 -1.51 5.55
N CYS A 400 -28.75 -0.66 5.93
CA CYS A 400 -28.91 0.28 7.06
C CYS A 400 -29.50 1.66 6.71
N GLY A 401 -30.02 1.87 5.50
CA GLY A 401 -30.64 3.13 5.07
C GLY A 401 -29.69 4.32 4.83
N ARG A 402 -28.39 4.20 5.16
CA ARG A 402 -27.37 5.22 4.88
C ARG A 402 -26.72 5.00 3.50
N PRO A 403 -26.38 6.08 2.77
CA PRO A 403 -25.68 5.96 1.49
C PRO A 403 -24.21 5.52 1.68
N VAL A 404 -23.57 5.00 0.64
CA VAL A 404 -22.11 4.77 0.62
C VAL A 404 -21.44 5.96 -0.07
N LYS A 405 -20.70 6.76 0.68
CA LYS A 405 -20.14 8.04 0.21
C LYS A 405 -18.77 7.93 -0.47
N GLY A 406 -18.02 6.87 -0.20
CA GLY A 406 -16.65 6.71 -0.66
C GLY A 406 -15.63 7.53 0.09
N VAL A 407 -15.80 7.62 1.40
CA VAL A 407 -14.90 8.38 2.27
C VAL A 407 -13.56 7.67 2.49
N LEU A 408 -13.50 6.35 2.23
CA LEU A 408 -12.26 5.58 2.19
C LEU A 408 -11.64 5.71 0.77
N PRO A 409 -10.50 6.43 0.61
CA PRO A 409 -9.92 6.69 -0.71
C PRO A 409 -9.46 5.40 -1.38
N LEU A 410 -9.86 5.16 -2.62
CA LEU A 410 -9.34 4.05 -3.42
C LEU A 410 -8.59 4.66 -4.60
N SER A 411 -7.40 4.14 -4.92
CA SER A 411 -6.76 4.52 -6.17
C SER A 411 -7.62 3.99 -7.30
N SER A 412 -7.95 4.84 -8.27
CA SER A 412 -8.51 4.37 -9.52
C SER A 412 -7.47 3.47 -10.16
N SER A 413 -7.76 2.17 -10.27
CA SER A 413 -7.11 1.37 -11.32
C SER A 413 -7.33 2.14 -12.64
N PRO A 414 -6.39 2.11 -13.61
CA PRO A 414 -6.54 2.80 -14.90
C PRO A 414 -7.80 2.41 -15.71
N GLU A 415 -8.68 1.58 -15.15
CA GLU A 415 -10.01 1.22 -15.66
C GLU A 415 -11.14 2.17 -15.19
N THR A 416 -10.86 3.15 -14.33
CA THR A 416 -11.88 4.02 -13.70
C THR A 416 -11.56 5.51 -13.76
N GLU A 417 -11.21 6.02 -14.94
CA GLU A 417 -11.44 7.43 -15.27
C GLU A 417 -12.77 7.59 -16.01
N GLY A 418 -13.65 8.38 -15.42
CA GLY A 418 -14.53 9.32 -16.14
C GLY A 418 -15.52 8.76 -17.15
N THR A 419 -16.79 8.71 -16.75
CA THR A 419 -17.94 8.91 -17.63
C THR A 419 -17.88 10.30 -18.29
N THR A 420 -17.09 10.43 -19.36
CA THR A 420 -17.25 11.48 -20.38
C THR A 420 -16.73 10.95 -21.71
N GLY A 421 -17.64 10.49 -22.58
CA GLY A 421 -17.50 10.51 -24.04
C GLY A 421 -16.30 9.84 -24.73
N GLY A 422 -15.44 9.08 -24.04
CA GLY A 422 -14.26 8.45 -24.64
C GLY A 422 -14.58 7.15 -25.39
N VAL A 423 -14.05 7.02 -26.61
CA VAL A 423 -14.11 5.80 -27.42
C VAL A 423 -13.51 4.64 -26.64
N GLY A 424 -14.32 3.66 -26.26
CA GLY A 424 -13.86 2.49 -25.51
C GLY A 424 -12.96 1.60 -26.38
N LYS A 425 -11.76 1.28 -25.88
CA LYS A 425 -10.85 0.27 -26.46
C LYS A 425 -11.26 -1.11 -25.98
N LEU A 426 -11.44 -2.05 -26.90
CA LEU A 426 -11.68 -3.45 -26.57
C LEU A 426 -10.37 -4.08 -26.11
N VAL A 427 -10.36 -4.69 -24.93
CA VAL A 427 -9.19 -5.38 -24.37
C VAL A 427 -9.59 -6.81 -24.03
N VAL A 428 -8.75 -7.77 -24.41
CA VAL A 428 -8.88 -9.18 -24.01
C VAL A 428 -7.75 -9.50 -23.04
N ASP A 429 -8.08 -9.71 -21.77
CA ASP A 429 -7.14 -10.22 -20.78
C ASP A 429 -6.93 -11.72 -21.00
N TRP A 430 -5.85 -12.04 -21.71
CA TRP A 430 -5.51 -13.42 -22.07
C TRP A 430 -5.09 -14.27 -20.86
N THR A 431 -4.64 -13.65 -19.75
CA THR A 431 -4.27 -14.38 -18.53
C THR A 431 -5.47 -14.96 -17.79
N ARG A 432 -6.68 -14.48 -18.14
CA ARG A 432 -7.98 -14.93 -17.63
C ARG A 432 -8.86 -15.58 -18.71
N CYS A 433 -8.33 -15.81 -19.92
CA CYS A 433 -9.10 -16.32 -21.05
C CYS A 433 -9.13 -17.85 -21.10
N ASP A 434 -10.20 -18.45 -20.60
CA ASP A 434 -10.46 -19.91 -20.71
C ASP A 434 -10.99 -20.32 -22.12
N GLY A 435 -11.24 -19.33 -22.99
CA GLY A 435 -11.87 -19.52 -24.29
C GLY A 435 -10.91 -19.85 -25.44
N HIS A 436 -9.58 -19.84 -25.20
CA HIS A 436 -8.53 -20.20 -26.17
C HIS A 436 -8.79 -19.70 -27.61
N GLY A 437 -9.02 -18.40 -27.78
CA GLY A 437 -9.23 -17.80 -29.11
C GLY A 437 -10.67 -17.84 -29.64
N LEU A 438 -11.66 -18.24 -28.83
CA LEU A 438 -13.07 -18.16 -29.21
C LEU A 438 -13.52 -16.72 -29.50
N CYS A 439 -12.90 -15.71 -28.87
CA CYS A 439 -13.15 -14.30 -29.16
C CYS A 439 -12.90 -13.94 -30.63
N ALA A 440 -11.84 -14.49 -31.26
CA ALA A 440 -11.55 -14.29 -32.67
C ALA A 440 -12.57 -14.98 -33.61
N HIS A 441 -13.36 -15.93 -33.10
CA HIS A 441 -14.46 -16.56 -33.86
C HIS A 441 -15.79 -15.84 -33.64
N LEU A 442 -15.97 -15.21 -32.47
CA LEU A 442 -17.19 -14.48 -32.12
C LEU A 442 -17.22 -13.09 -32.75
N VAL A 443 -16.06 -12.45 -32.91
CA VAL A 443 -15.92 -11.10 -33.47
C VAL A 443 -14.70 -11.03 -34.40
N PRO A 444 -14.66 -11.84 -35.48
CA PRO A 444 -13.49 -11.98 -36.37
C PRO A 444 -13.07 -10.68 -37.07
N GLU A 445 -13.99 -9.72 -37.18
CA GLU A 445 -13.74 -8.39 -37.73
C GLU A 445 -12.87 -7.49 -36.83
N LEU A 446 -12.77 -7.77 -35.53
CA LEU A 446 -12.00 -6.96 -34.56
C LEU A 446 -10.82 -7.70 -33.94
N ILE A 447 -10.91 -9.04 -33.84
CA ILE A 447 -9.93 -9.86 -33.13
C ILE A 447 -9.44 -10.97 -34.05
N ARG A 448 -8.13 -11.04 -34.28
CA ARG A 448 -7.46 -12.15 -34.98
C ARG A 448 -6.52 -12.85 -34.03
N LEU A 449 -6.17 -14.11 -34.30
CA LEU A 449 -5.09 -14.77 -33.58
C LEU A 449 -3.77 -14.49 -34.30
N ASP A 450 -2.73 -14.16 -33.54
CA ASP A 450 -1.37 -14.03 -34.06
C ASP A 450 -0.74 -15.40 -34.33
N GLY A 451 0.51 -15.41 -34.82
CA GLY A 451 1.25 -16.64 -35.14
C GLY A 451 1.48 -17.57 -33.93
N ASN A 452 1.27 -17.08 -32.71
CA ASN A 452 1.39 -17.83 -31.47
C ASN A 452 0.02 -18.19 -30.86
N GLY A 453 -1.08 -17.89 -31.55
CA GLY A 453 -2.44 -18.19 -31.10
C GLY A 453 -3.04 -17.18 -30.10
N TYR A 454 -2.42 -16.00 -29.91
CA TYR A 454 -2.93 -14.97 -29.00
C TYR A 454 -3.86 -13.98 -29.72
N PRO A 455 -4.92 -13.47 -29.05
CA PRO A 455 -5.83 -12.50 -29.64
C PRO A 455 -5.14 -11.14 -29.86
N ALA A 456 -4.89 -10.80 -31.12
CA ALA A 456 -4.51 -9.47 -31.59
C ALA A 456 -5.77 -8.68 -31.96
N ILE A 457 -5.96 -7.52 -31.32
CA ILE A 457 -7.14 -6.66 -31.52
C ILE A 457 -6.74 -5.52 -32.46
N ALA A 458 -7.50 -5.32 -33.54
CA ALA A 458 -7.26 -4.21 -34.45
C ALA A 458 -7.55 -2.86 -33.74
N ASP A 459 -6.66 -1.87 -33.90
CA ASP A 459 -6.82 -0.51 -33.37
C ASP A 459 -7.88 0.27 -34.17
N THR A 460 -9.15 -0.16 -34.09
CA THR A 460 -10.28 0.53 -34.72
C THR A 460 -11.27 0.99 -33.63
N PRO A 461 -11.78 2.24 -33.66
CA PRO A 461 -12.72 2.74 -32.67
C PRO A 461 -14.04 1.94 -32.66
N SER A 462 -14.56 1.63 -31.47
CA SER A 462 -15.80 0.83 -31.31
C SER A 462 -17.04 1.57 -31.85
N ARG A 463 -17.94 0.86 -32.55
CA ARG A 463 -19.15 1.43 -33.15
C ARG A 463 -20.20 1.83 -32.10
N PRO A 464 -21.00 2.90 -32.33
CA PRO A 464 -22.09 3.28 -31.44
C PRO A 464 -23.18 2.19 -31.42
N GLY A 465 -23.51 1.66 -30.23
CA GLY A 465 -24.58 0.66 -30.07
C GLY A 465 -24.27 -0.45 -29.06
N TRP A 466 -23.00 -0.61 -28.66
CA TRP A 466 -22.59 -1.58 -27.65
C TRP A 466 -22.80 -0.94 -26.27
N ARG A 467 -23.95 -1.22 -25.62
CA ARG A 467 -24.22 -0.73 -24.26
C ARG A 467 -23.26 -1.39 -23.25
N ARG A 468 -22.50 -0.57 -22.53
CA ARG A 468 -21.74 -0.97 -21.33
C ARG A 468 -22.72 -1.44 -20.25
N MET A 469 -22.54 -2.66 -19.74
CA MET A 469 -22.98 -3.04 -18.40
C MET A 469 -21.78 -2.91 -17.45
N PRO A 470 -21.85 -2.07 -16.39
CA PRO A 470 -20.77 -1.96 -15.42
C PRO A 470 -20.54 -3.31 -14.73
N GLY A 471 -19.30 -3.81 -14.74
CA GLY A 471 -18.89 -4.98 -13.95
C GLY A 471 -19.20 -6.37 -14.51
N ALA A 472 -19.68 -6.50 -15.76
CA ALA A 472 -19.88 -7.82 -16.36
C ALA A 472 -18.63 -8.29 -17.13
N LEU A 473 -17.85 -9.21 -16.54
CA LEU A 473 -16.91 -10.05 -17.30
C LEU A 473 -17.69 -10.78 -18.41
N TRP A 474 -17.43 -10.43 -19.67
CA TRP A 474 -17.92 -11.19 -20.81
C TRP A 474 -17.15 -12.51 -20.89
N THR A 475 -17.70 -13.56 -20.31
CA THR A 475 -17.19 -14.91 -20.51
C THR A 475 -17.68 -15.43 -21.86
N CYS A 476 -16.79 -16.07 -22.61
CA CYS A 476 -17.08 -16.72 -23.89
C CYS A 476 -18.31 -17.67 -23.84
N ALA A 477 -18.59 -18.26 -22.67
CA ALA A 477 -19.78 -19.06 -22.43
C ALA A 477 -21.11 -18.28 -22.55
N ARG A 478 -21.16 -17.00 -22.14
CA ARG A 478 -22.37 -16.17 -22.25
C ARG A 478 -22.64 -15.70 -23.69
N ALA A 479 -21.59 -15.37 -24.45
CA ALA A 479 -21.72 -14.95 -25.85
C ALA A 479 -22.36 -16.03 -26.74
N SER A 480 -22.03 -17.31 -26.50
CA SER A 480 -22.66 -18.44 -27.21
C SER A 480 -24.18 -18.56 -27.02
N ARG A 481 -24.75 -17.97 -25.95
CA ARG A 481 -26.20 -17.99 -25.70
C ARG A 481 -26.92 -16.78 -26.29
N SER A 482 -26.23 -15.67 -26.51
CA SER A 482 -26.81 -14.43 -27.03
C SER A 482 -26.52 -14.16 -28.52
N GLY A 483 -25.65 -14.96 -29.16
CA GLY A 483 -25.30 -14.80 -30.57
C GLY A 483 -26.34 -15.34 -31.57
N SER A 484 -26.23 -14.88 -32.83
CA SER A 484 -27.09 -15.29 -33.96
C SER A 484 -27.05 -16.81 -34.20
N PRO A 485 -28.04 -17.41 -34.89
CA PRO A 485 -28.13 -18.86 -35.10
C PRO A 485 -26.85 -19.52 -35.66
N ALA A 486 -26.11 -18.80 -36.52
CA ALA A 486 -24.84 -19.25 -37.08
C ALA A 486 -23.73 -19.38 -36.02
N SER A 487 -23.66 -18.44 -35.07
CA SER A 487 -22.66 -18.47 -33.98
C SER A 487 -22.90 -19.59 -32.96
N ARG A 488 -24.16 -20.04 -32.80
CA ARG A 488 -24.53 -21.18 -31.95
C ARG A 488 -24.10 -22.53 -32.54
N GLN A 489 -24.16 -22.68 -33.87
CA GLN A 489 -23.72 -23.90 -34.56
C GLN A 489 -22.20 -24.10 -34.49
N VAL A 490 -21.42 -23.02 -34.58
CA VAL A 490 -19.94 -23.07 -34.49
C VAL A 490 -19.46 -23.45 -33.08
N ALA A 491 -20.10 -22.93 -32.02
CA ALA A 491 -19.79 -23.27 -30.63
C ALA A 491 -20.08 -24.75 -30.30
N SER A 492 -21.11 -25.32 -30.93
CA SER A 492 -21.45 -26.76 -30.87
C SER A 492 -20.41 -27.63 -31.57
N ALA A 493 -19.90 -27.21 -32.74
CA ALA A 493 -18.89 -27.94 -33.50
C ALA A 493 -17.50 -27.90 -32.85
N ALA A 494 -17.11 -26.77 -32.23
CA ALA A 494 -15.83 -26.64 -31.52
C ALA A 494 -15.75 -27.56 -30.29
N ARG A 495 -16.86 -27.77 -29.56
CA ARG A 495 -16.94 -28.74 -28.44
C ARG A 495 -16.74 -30.19 -28.87
N ARG A 496 -17.05 -30.55 -30.12
CA ARG A 496 -16.89 -31.91 -30.64
C ARG A 496 -15.46 -32.22 -31.12
N ARG A 497 -14.64 -31.20 -31.37
CA ARG A 497 -13.27 -31.36 -31.90
C ARG A 497 -12.19 -31.51 -30.82
N ASN A 498 -12.50 -31.37 -29.52
CA ASN A 498 -11.51 -31.55 -28.46
C ASN A 498 -12.12 -32.21 -27.19
N PRO A 499 -12.09 -33.55 -27.06
CA PRO A 499 -12.77 -34.29 -25.98
C PRO A 499 -12.11 -34.17 -24.60
N SER A 500 -10.91 -33.61 -24.49
CA SER A 500 -10.12 -33.57 -23.25
C SER A 500 -10.57 -32.52 -22.24
N ALA A 501 -11.48 -31.61 -22.62
CA ALA A 501 -12.03 -30.58 -21.72
C ALA A 501 -13.19 -31.06 -20.82
N GLY A 502 -13.53 -32.36 -20.85
CA GLY A 502 -14.73 -32.91 -20.19
C GLY A 502 -14.50 -33.88 -19.02
N ARG A 503 -13.27 -34.22 -18.65
CA ARG A 503 -12.98 -35.19 -17.58
C ARG A 503 -12.02 -34.62 -16.52
N GLN A 504 -12.55 -33.80 -15.63
CA GLN A 504 -12.03 -33.60 -14.26
C GLN A 504 -13.10 -32.85 -13.43
N ASN A 505 -14.32 -33.40 -13.34
CA ASN A 505 -15.31 -32.94 -12.36
C ASN A 505 -16.39 -34.00 -12.03
N ARG A 506 -16.00 -35.28 -12.03
CA ARG A 506 -16.83 -36.40 -11.56
C ARG A 506 -15.98 -37.41 -10.77
N SER A 507 -15.44 -36.98 -9.64
CA SER A 507 -14.98 -37.89 -8.58
C SER A 507 -14.80 -37.11 -7.26
N ALA A 508 -15.92 -36.70 -6.66
CA ALA A 508 -16.03 -36.36 -5.24
C ALA A 508 -17.52 -36.14 -4.86
N ARG A 509 -18.34 -37.15 -5.13
CA ARG A 509 -19.56 -37.46 -4.39
C ARG A 509 -19.65 -38.98 -4.36
N GLY A 510 -18.99 -39.52 -3.35
CA GLY A 510 -18.91 -40.89 -2.89
C GLY A 510 -18.37 -40.79 -1.49
#